data_AF-A0A376KYI2-F1
#
_entry.id   AF-A0A376KYI2-F1
#
_cell.length_a   1.000
_cell.length_b   1.000
_cell.length_c   1.000
_cell.angle_alpha   90.00
_cell.angle_beta   90.00
_cell.angle_gamma   90.00
#
_symmetry.space_group_name_H-M   'P 1'
#
loop_
_entity.id
_entity.type
_entity.pdbx_description
1 polymer ?
#
loop_
_entity_poly.entity_id
_entity_poly.type
_entity_poly.pdbx_seq_one_letter_code
_entity_poly.pdbx_strand_id
1 'polypeptide(L)' 'MIFHGDSDQLRALCEAVAARDGAIVSVQGFARGESNILLERLYIERSLSVNTAAAGGNASLMTIG' A
#
# COMPACT_ATOMS: atom_id res chain seq x y z
N MET A 1 9.51 -1.63 3.11
CA MET A 1 10.60 -2.05 4.02
C MET A 1 10.24 -1.62 5.44
N ILE A 2 10.53 -2.46 6.44
CA ILE A 2 10.33 -2.14 7.86
C ILE A 2 11.71 -2.11 8.52
N PHE A 3 11.98 -1.09 9.32
CA PHE A 3 13.24 -0.90 10.03
C PHE A 3 12.99 -0.53 11.48
N HIS A 4 13.72 -1.18 12.39
CA HIS A 4 13.73 -0.88 13.83
C HIS A 4 15.13 -0.47 14.25
N GLY A 5 15.28 0.73 14.77
CA GLY A 5 16.60 1.21 15.19
C GLY A 5 16.65 2.71 15.38
N ASP A 6 17.86 3.25 15.29
CA ASP A 6 18.14 4.64 15.60
C ASP A 6 18.02 5.51 14.33
N SER A 7 17.77 6.80 14.50
CA SER A 7 17.49 7.73 13.38
C SER A 7 18.63 7.84 12.37
N ASP A 8 19.88 7.78 12.82
CA ASP A 8 21.05 7.84 11.92
C ASP A 8 21.14 6.61 11.02
N GLN A 9 20.81 5.42 11.56
CA GLN A 9 20.77 4.18 10.79
C GLN A 9 19.61 4.18 9.80
N LEU A 10 18.44 4.68 10.22
CA LEU A 10 17.28 4.85 9.35
C LEU A 10 17.59 5.79 8.18
N ARG A 11 18.31 6.90 8.44
CA ARG A 11 18.71 7.84 7.39
C ARG A 11 19.63 7.18 6.36
N ALA A 12 20.69 6.49 6.81
CA ALA A 12 21.59 5.76 5.93
C ALA A 12 20.85 4.69 5.10
N LEU A 13 19.89 4.00 5.72
CA LEU A 13 19.04 3.03 5.02
C LEU A 13 18.17 3.70 3.95
N CYS A 14 17.54 4.84 4.26
CA CYS A 14 16.73 5.58 3.30
C CYS A 14 17.55 6.03 2.08
N GLU A 15 18.78 6.51 2.31
CA GLU A 15 19.71 6.89 1.23
C GLU A 15 20.05 5.67 0.33
N ALA A 16 20.34 4.52 0.93
CA ALA A 16 20.63 3.29 0.20
C ALA A 16 19.42 2.76 -0.59
N VAL A 17 18.22 2.81 0.00
CA VAL A 17 16.97 2.38 -0.65
C VAL A 17 16.61 3.29 -1.82
N ALA A 18 16.85 4.60 -1.68
CA ALA A 18 16.60 5.59 -2.72
C ALA A 18 17.57 5.46 -3.91
N ALA A 19 18.80 4.99 -3.68
CA ALA A 19 19.78 4.75 -4.74
C ALA A 19 19.52 3.48 -5.56
N ARG A 20 18.57 2.62 -5.13
CA ARG A 20 18.24 1.38 -5.82
C ARG A 20 17.40 1.65 -7.07
N ASP A 21 17.74 1.00 -8.17
CA ASP A 21 16.92 1.02 -9.37
C ASP A 21 15.53 0.40 -9.16
N GLY A 22 14.57 0.83 -10.00
CA GLY A 22 13.21 0.32 -10.06
C GLY A 22 12.20 1.16 -9.28
N ALA A 23 11.10 0.52 -8.86
CA ALA A 23 10.01 1.22 -8.18
C ALA A 23 10.44 1.78 -6.82
N ILE A 24 9.94 2.96 -6.46
CA ILE A 24 10.16 3.54 -5.13
C ILE A 24 9.61 2.59 -4.06
N VAL A 25 10.41 2.31 -3.03
CA VAL A 25 10.00 1.47 -1.91
C VAL A 25 9.79 2.35 -0.68
N SER A 26 8.56 2.31 -0.14
CA SER A 26 8.28 2.96 1.14
C SER A 26 9.07 2.29 2.26
N VAL A 27 9.73 3.11 3.09
CA VAL A 27 10.39 2.69 4.33
C VAL A 27 9.53 3.12 5.51
N GLN A 28 9.28 2.19 6.44
CA GLN A 28 8.65 2.46 7.73
C GLN A 28 9.72 2.32 8.81
N GLY A 29 10.03 3.40 9.51
CA GLY A 29 11.00 3.42 10.60
C GLY A 29 10.31 3.41 11.96
N PHE A 30 10.80 2.58 12.87
CA PHE A 30 10.26 2.38 14.22
C PHE A 30 11.41 2.42 15.23
N ALA A 31 11.10 2.87 16.46
CA ALA A 31 12.05 2.77 17.56
C ALA A 31 12.26 1.31 17.98
N ARG A 32 13.35 1.02 18.69
CA ARG A 32 13.62 -0.33 19.19
C ARG A 32 12.49 -0.81 20.11
N GLY A 33 11.94 -1.99 19.84
CA GLY A 33 10.85 -2.59 20.62
C GLY A 33 9.46 -2.07 20.29
N GLU A 34 9.33 -1.11 19.38
CA GLU A 34 8.04 -0.62 18.93
C GLU A 34 7.34 -1.68 18.05
N SER A 35 6.14 -2.09 18.41
CA SER A 35 5.42 -3.20 17.76
C SER A 35 4.21 -2.75 16.92
N ASN A 36 3.87 -1.46 16.96
CA ASN A 36 2.70 -0.91 16.28
C ASN A 36 2.97 -0.65 14.79
N ILE A 37 3.16 -1.73 14.03
CA ILE A 37 3.44 -1.68 12.60
C ILE A 37 2.17 -1.27 11.84
N LEU A 38 2.30 -0.31 10.91
CA LEU A 38 1.21 0.11 10.02
C LEU A 38 1.01 -0.92 8.90
N LEU A 39 0.25 -1.97 9.21
CA LEU A 39 0.00 -3.11 8.31
C LEU A 39 -0.72 -2.69 7.03
N GLU A 40 -1.57 -1.67 7.08
CA GLU A 40 -2.29 -1.10 5.95
C GLU A 40 -1.34 -0.66 4.81
N ARG A 41 -0.12 -0.21 5.16
CA ARG A 41 0.90 0.21 4.18
C ARG A 41 1.63 -0.96 3.51
N LEU A 42 1.33 -2.20 3.91
CA LEU A 42 1.91 -3.42 3.34
C LEU A 42 0.97 -4.11 2.35
N TYR A 43 -0.29 -3.67 2.26
CA TYR A 43 -1.22 -4.16 1.26
C TYR A 43 -1.01 -3.45 -0.08
N ILE A 44 -1.34 -4.15 -1.16
CA ILE A 44 -1.46 -3.56 -2.50
C ILE A 44 -2.96 -3.39 -2.75
N GLU A 45 -3.42 -2.15 -2.72
CA GLU A 45 -4.80 -1.85 -3.07
C GLU A 45 -5.05 -2.08 -4.57
N ARG A 46 -6.19 -2.69 -4.88
CA ARG A 46 -6.63 -2.95 -6.25
C ARG A 46 -8.07 -2.49 -6.38
N SER A 47 -8.32 -1.59 -7.32
CA SER A 47 -9.66 -1.13 -7.66
C SER A 47 -10.07 -1.70 -9.01
N LEU A 48 -11.29 -2.19 -9.12
CA LEU A 48 -11.85 -2.78 -10.33
C LEU A 48 -13.25 -2.22 -10.55
N SER A 49 -13.46 -1.58 -11.69
CA SER A 49 -14.75 -1.04 -12.10
C SER A 49 -15.38 -1.98 -13.11
N VAL A 50 -16.52 -2.59 -12.74
CA VAL A 50 -17.30 -3.45 -13.65
C VAL A 50 -18.48 -2.66 -14.17
N ASN A 51 -18.59 -2.55 -15.49
CA ASN A 51 -19.83 -2.11 -16.12
C ASN A 51 -20.86 -3.26 -16.07
N THR A 52 -21.70 -3.26 -15.04
CA THR A 52 -22.73 -4.29 -14.84
C THR A 52 -23.88 -4.22 -15.85
N ALA A 53 -24.02 -3.10 -16.55
CA ALA A 53 -25.00 -2.91 -17.62
C ALA A 53 -24.43 -3.19 -19.02
N ALA A 54 -23.19 -3.68 -19.14
CA ALA A 54 -22.53 -3.88 -20.43
C ALA A 54 -23.30 -4.82 -21.37
N ALA A 55 -24.10 -5.75 -20.83
CA ALA A 55 -24.96 -6.64 -21.60
C ALA A 55 -26.24 -5.96 -22.14
N GLY A 56 -26.41 -4.65 -21.96
CA GLY A 56 -27.54 -3.86 -22.50
C GLY A 56 -28.70 -3.65 -21.53
N GLY A 57 -28.59 -4.06 -20.27
CA GLY A 57 -29.61 -3.84 -19.24
C GLY A 57 -29.03 -3.94 -17.84
N ASN A 58 -29.63 -3.20 -16.89
CA ASN A 58 -29.25 -3.27 -15.48
C ASN A 58 -30.24 -4.17 -14.74
N ALA A 59 -29.81 -5.40 -14.44
CA ALA A 59 -30.64 -6.38 -13.74
C ALA A 59 -31.20 -5.87 -12.39
N SER A 60 -30.42 -5.08 -11.64
CA SER A 60 -30.88 -4.50 -10.37
C SER A 60 -31.97 -3.44 -10.54
N LEU A 61 -31.99 -2.72 -11.67
CA LEU A 61 -33.09 -1.80 -11.99
C LEU A 61 -34.35 -2.54 -12.44
N MET A 62 -34.23 -3.71 -13.05
CA MET A 62 -35.37 -4.52 -13.49
C MET A 62 -36.18 -5.11 -12.32
N THR A 63 -35.63 -5.14 -11.11
CA THR A 63 -36.28 -5.66 -9.89
C THR A 63 -36.90 -4.59 -9.00
N ILE A 64 -36.76 -3.30 -9.34
CA ILE A 64 -37.38 -2.20 -8.61
C ILE A 64 -38.73 -1.88 -9.28
N GLY A 65 -39.83 -2.09 -8.55
CA GLY A 65 -41.21 -1.82 -8.97
C GLY A 65 -42.06 -1.31 -7.83
#